data_AF-A0A7K3Y5E2-F1
#
_entry.id   AF-A0A7K3Y5E2-F1
#
_cell.length_a   1.000
_cell.length_b   1.000
_cell.length_c   1.000
_cell.angle_alpha   90.00
_cell.angle_beta   90.00
_cell.angle_gamma   90.00
#
_symmetry.space_group_name_H-M   'P 1'
#
loop_
_entity.id
_entity.type
_entity.pdbx_description
1 polymer ?
#
loop_
_entity_poly.entity_id
_entity_poly.type
_entity_poly.pdbx_seq_one_letter_code
_entity_poly.pdbx_strand_id
1 'polypeptide(L)'
;EGTRAYEENTLGMHDARFRAFKEWTRKEFDEPMLARVFPPGTILRDIVIEVAGKPSFGRQMGSYPILVGIPLTLPERAVLDAVVVDRGMRSVTALPCPVEINTLPVAALRWIPGIGKKRAGAIAARRPFESLAEFQRIAGETPIDKVLAF
;
A
#
# COMPACT_ATOMS: atom_id res chain seq x y z
N GLU A 1 -38.46 1.63 -2.52
CA GLU A 1 -39.67 2.48 -2.44
C GLU A 1 -40.20 2.46 -1.01
N GLY A 2 -40.65 3.60 -0.47
CA GLY A 2 -41.26 3.68 0.87
C GLY A 2 -40.41 4.29 2.00
N THR A 3 -39.29 4.96 1.67
CA THR A 3 -38.60 5.82 2.65
C THR A 3 -38.64 7.26 2.18
N ARG A 4 -38.66 8.21 3.11
CA ARG A 4 -38.55 9.64 2.77
C ARG A 4 -37.29 9.94 1.97
N ALA A 5 -36.19 9.23 2.20
CA ALA A 5 -34.97 9.38 1.38
C ALA A 5 -35.15 8.93 -0.08
N TYR A 6 -36.07 8.01 -0.35
CA TYR A 6 -36.42 7.57 -1.69
C TYR A 6 -37.39 8.56 -2.37
N GLU A 7 -38.40 9.03 -1.64
CA GLU A 7 -39.44 9.94 -2.15
C GLU A 7 -38.95 11.40 -2.27
N GLU A 8 -38.14 11.86 -1.30
CA GLU A 8 -37.53 13.19 -1.21
C GLU A 8 -36.01 13.08 -1.51
N ASN A 9 -35.66 12.43 -2.62
CA ASN A 9 -34.29 12.24 -3.06
C ASN A 9 -33.59 13.59 -3.34
N THR A 10 -32.42 13.79 -2.72
CA THR A 10 -31.54 14.97 -2.96
C THR A 10 -30.22 14.63 -3.67
N LEU A 11 -30.15 13.50 -4.37
CA LEU A 11 -28.99 13.12 -5.19
C LEU A 11 -28.70 14.21 -6.21
N GLY A 12 -27.45 14.63 -6.33
CA GLY A 12 -27.05 15.74 -7.22
C GLY A 12 -27.22 17.13 -6.62
N MET A 13 -28.19 17.35 -5.70
CA MET A 13 -28.50 18.69 -5.17
C MET A 13 -27.36 19.32 -4.36
N HIS A 14 -26.53 18.50 -3.71
CA HIS A 14 -25.47 18.95 -2.81
C HIS A 14 -24.09 18.46 -3.21
N ASP A 15 -23.89 18.14 -4.49
CA ASP A 15 -22.66 17.54 -4.99
C ASP A 15 -21.41 18.37 -4.66
N ALA A 16 -21.47 19.70 -4.81
CA ALA A 16 -20.34 20.56 -4.47
C ALA A 16 -19.95 20.45 -2.98
N ARG A 17 -20.94 20.44 -2.07
CA ARG A 17 -20.72 20.30 -0.63
C ARG A 17 -20.18 18.91 -0.28
N PHE A 18 -20.72 17.86 -0.90
CA PHE A 18 -20.24 16.50 -0.73
C PHE A 18 -18.78 16.35 -1.17
N ARG A 19 -18.41 16.90 -2.33
CA ARG A 19 -17.03 16.84 -2.83
C ARG A 19 -16.06 17.61 -1.93
N ALA A 20 -16.45 18.80 -1.48
CA ALA A 20 -15.65 19.59 -0.54
C ALA A 20 -15.41 18.84 0.78
N PHE A 21 -16.46 18.28 1.38
CA PHE A 21 -16.35 17.50 2.61
C PHE A 21 -15.49 16.25 2.44
N LYS A 22 -15.69 15.51 1.34
CA LYS A 22 -14.93 14.30 1.02
C LYS A 22 -13.44 14.60 0.86
N GLU A 23 -13.11 15.69 0.16
CA GLU A 23 -11.72 16.09 -0.05
C GLU A 23 -11.05 16.53 1.26
N TRP A 24 -11.76 17.34 2.06
CA TRP A 24 -11.30 17.74 3.39
C TRP A 24 -11.04 16.52 4.28
N THR A 25 -11.98 15.57 4.33
CA THR A 25 -11.83 14.34 5.14
C THR A 25 -10.58 13.56 4.73
N ARG A 26 -10.34 13.42 3.42
CA ARG A 26 -9.21 12.63 2.91
C ARG A 26 -7.85 13.24 3.26
N LYS A 27 -7.74 14.56 3.17
CA LYS A 27 -6.48 15.29 3.40
C LYS A 27 -6.23 15.56 4.88
N GLU A 28 -7.25 16.05 5.58
CA GLU A 28 -7.09 16.56 6.94
C GLU A 28 -7.33 15.49 8.01
N PHE A 29 -8.03 14.41 7.69
CA PHE A 29 -8.32 13.33 8.64
C PHE A 29 -7.68 12.00 8.23
N ASP A 30 -8.05 11.44 7.07
CA ASP A 30 -7.64 10.09 6.68
C ASP A 30 -6.11 9.97 6.55
N GLU A 31 -5.47 10.88 5.80
CA GLU A 31 -4.03 10.86 5.58
C GLU A 31 -3.19 10.93 6.88
N PRO A 32 -3.38 11.92 7.78
CA PRO A 32 -2.61 11.99 9.03
C PRO A 32 -2.97 10.87 10.00
N MET A 33 -4.20 10.37 9.99
CA MET A 33 -4.60 9.23 10.82
C MET A 33 -3.92 7.94 10.36
N LEU A 34 -4.00 7.62 9.06
CA LEU A 34 -3.34 6.44 8.48
C LEU A 34 -1.83 6.50 8.66
N ALA A 35 -1.23 7.69 8.63
CA ALA A 35 0.18 7.87 8.92
C ALA A 35 0.61 7.42 10.32
N ARG A 36 -0.27 7.62 11.29
CA ARG A 36 -0.03 7.29 12.70
C ARG A 36 -0.38 5.84 13.00
N VAL A 37 -1.44 5.32 12.40
CA VAL A 37 -1.92 3.94 12.62
C VAL A 37 -1.04 2.92 11.88
N PHE A 38 -0.63 3.24 10.65
CA PHE A 38 0.16 2.36 9.79
C PHE A 38 1.40 3.10 9.25
N PRO A 39 2.39 3.44 10.10
CA PRO A 39 3.63 4.02 9.64
C PRO A 39 4.38 3.06 8.69
N PRO A 40 5.17 3.56 7.72
CA PRO A 40 6.02 2.71 6.89
C PRO A 40 6.92 1.80 7.73
N GLY A 41 7.02 0.51 7.34
CA GLY A 41 7.67 -0.52 8.14
C GLY A 41 6.73 -1.34 9.03
N THR A 42 5.45 -0.96 9.15
CA THR A 42 4.45 -1.78 9.87
C THR A 42 4.23 -3.11 9.15
N ILE A 43 4.36 -4.22 9.87
CA ILE A 43 4.09 -5.56 9.33
C ILE A 43 2.62 -5.91 9.60
N LEU A 44 1.88 -6.18 8.52
CA LEU A 44 0.52 -6.71 8.53
C LEU A 44 0.61 -8.21 8.28
N ARG A 45 0.09 -9.02 9.22
CA ARG A 45 0.16 -10.48 9.17
C ARG A 45 -1.10 -11.10 8.59
N ASP A 46 -0.95 -12.26 7.95
CA ASP A 46 -2.06 -13.10 7.50
C ASP A 46 -3.06 -12.35 6.61
N ILE A 47 -2.56 -11.54 5.67
CA ILE A 47 -3.40 -10.87 4.69
C ILE A 47 -3.91 -11.92 3.70
N VAL A 48 -5.22 -12.02 3.59
CA VAL A 48 -5.89 -12.85 2.58
C VAL A 48 -6.08 -12.02 1.32
N ILE A 49 -5.56 -12.48 0.18
CA ILE A 49 -5.79 -11.86 -1.12
C ILE A 49 -7.23 -12.13 -1.57
N GLU A 50 -8.01 -11.07 -1.73
CA GLU A 50 -9.41 -11.15 -2.14
C GLU A 50 -9.59 -10.91 -3.64
N VAL A 51 -8.73 -10.09 -4.24
CA VAL A 51 -8.81 -9.73 -5.67
C VAL A 51 -7.41 -9.76 -6.28
N ALA A 52 -7.22 -10.61 -7.28
CA ALA A 52 -5.97 -10.65 -8.05
C ALA A 52 -5.90 -9.48 -9.05
N GLY A 53 -4.70 -8.89 -9.21
CA GLY A 53 -4.54 -7.76 -10.16
C GLY A 53 -3.15 -7.15 -10.18
N LYS A 54 -3.05 -5.92 -10.71
CA LYS A 54 -1.86 -5.05 -10.61
C LYS A 54 -2.33 -3.63 -10.26
N PRO A 55 -2.53 -3.31 -8.96
CA PRO A 55 -2.22 -4.11 -7.77
C PRO A 55 -3.23 -5.22 -7.48
N SER A 56 -2.82 -6.22 -6.70
CA SER A 56 -3.73 -7.15 -6.02
C SER A 56 -4.19 -6.55 -4.70
N PHE A 57 -5.39 -6.92 -4.25
CA PHE A 57 -5.98 -6.40 -3.03
C PHE A 57 -6.28 -7.52 -2.03
N GLY A 58 -6.01 -7.24 -0.76
CA GLY A 58 -6.30 -8.15 0.34
C GLY A 58 -6.58 -7.43 1.65
N ARG A 59 -7.03 -8.19 2.64
CA ARG A 59 -7.34 -7.72 4.00
C ARG A 59 -6.94 -8.78 5.02
N GLN A 60 -6.64 -8.33 6.24
CA GLN A 60 -6.48 -9.23 7.38
C GLN A 60 -7.86 -9.72 7.86
N MET A 61 -7.88 -10.83 8.59
CA MET A 61 -9.07 -11.23 9.34
C MET A 61 -9.29 -10.26 10.52
N GLY A 62 -10.46 -9.63 10.59
CA GLY A 62 -10.81 -8.71 11.68
C GLY A 62 -12.16 -8.03 11.46
N SER A 63 -12.65 -7.30 12.47
CA SER A 63 -13.92 -6.55 12.36
C SER A 63 -13.80 -5.32 11.45
N TYR A 64 -12.63 -4.67 11.41
CA TYR A 64 -12.36 -3.47 10.60
C TYR A 64 -10.98 -3.50 9.94
N PRO A 65 -10.64 -4.53 9.15
CA PRO A 65 -9.34 -4.62 8.50
C PRO A 65 -9.21 -3.56 7.41
N ILE A 66 -8.03 -2.93 7.33
CA ILE A 66 -7.72 -1.95 6.29
C ILE A 66 -7.50 -2.64 4.95
N LEU A 67 -7.97 -2.03 3.86
CA LEU A 67 -7.68 -2.51 2.51
C LEU A 67 -6.18 -2.36 2.22
N VAL A 68 -5.54 -3.46 1.81
CA VAL A 68 -4.12 -3.50 1.46
C VAL A 68 -3.98 -3.68 -0.05
N GLY A 69 -3.33 -2.73 -0.71
CA GLY A 69 -2.93 -2.85 -2.11
C GLY A 69 -1.48 -3.33 -2.22
N ILE A 70 -1.26 -4.44 -2.90
CA ILE A 70 0.08 -4.99 -3.15
C ILE A 70 0.37 -4.86 -4.65
N PRO A 71 1.44 -4.14 -5.07
CA PRO A 71 1.75 -3.84 -6.48
C PRO A 71 2.34 -5.05 -7.22
N LEU A 72 1.77 -6.23 -6.99
CA LEU A 72 2.11 -7.52 -7.58
C LEU A 72 0.81 -8.23 -7.98
N THR A 73 0.92 -9.21 -8.87
CA THR A 73 -0.17 -10.13 -9.18
C THR A 73 -0.05 -11.36 -8.29
N LEU A 74 -0.92 -11.42 -7.29
CA LEU A 74 -0.99 -12.51 -6.33
C LEU A 74 -2.27 -13.32 -6.59
N PRO A 75 -2.24 -14.65 -6.44
CA PRO A 75 -3.43 -15.45 -6.61
C PRO A 75 -4.45 -15.16 -5.51
N GLU A 76 -5.74 -15.20 -5.86
CA GLU A 76 -6.81 -15.11 -4.88
C GLU A 76 -6.69 -16.21 -3.83
N ARG A 77 -7.10 -15.88 -2.59
CA ARG A 77 -7.01 -16.72 -1.39
C ARG A 77 -5.58 -17.05 -0.94
N ALA A 78 -4.55 -16.50 -1.58
CA ALA A 78 -3.21 -16.51 -1.02
C ALA A 78 -3.21 -15.78 0.33
N VAL A 79 -2.43 -16.32 1.27
CA VAL A 79 -2.21 -15.73 2.59
C VAL A 79 -0.74 -15.36 2.68
N LEU A 80 -0.45 -14.12 3.03
CA LEU A 80 0.92 -13.64 3.20
C LEU A 80 1.00 -12.51 4.21
N ASP A 81 2.20 -12.33 4.75
CA ASP A 81 2.57 -11.13 5.48
C ASP A 81 3.00 -10.03 4.51
N ALA A 82 2.73 -8.78 4.85
CA ALA A 82 3.14 -7.63 4.04
C ALA A 82 3.62 -6.48 4.92
N VAL A 83 4.62 -5.74 4.44
CA VAL A 83 5.13 -4.53 5.09
C VAL A 83 4.55 -3.29 4.42
N VAL A 84 3.99 -2.39 5.22
CA VAL A 84 3.45 -1.11 4.76
C VAL A 84 4.60 -0.23 4.25
N VAL A 85 4.44 0.29 3.03
CA VAL A 85 5.41 1.18 2.39
C VAL A 85 4.83 2.55 2.07
N ASP A 86 3.52 2.62 1.82
CA ASP A 86 2.83 3.88 1.54
C ASP A 86 1.35 3.78 1.94
N ARG A 87 0.61 4.88 1.85
CA ARG A 87 -0.82 4.95 2.16
C ARG A 87 -1.60 5.65 1.06
N GLY A 88 -2.78 5.13 0.78
CA GLY A 88 -3.80 5.82 -0.01
C GLY A 88 -4.77 6.57 0.90
N MET A 89 -5.84 7.10 0.30
CA MET A 89 -6.87 7.84 1.04
C MET A 89 -7.62 6.98 2.07
N ARG A 90 -7.80 5.68 1.81
CA ARG A 90 -8.56 4.76 2.68
C ARG A 90 -8.01 3.33 2.64
N SER A 91 -6.73 3.21 2.35
CA SER A 91 -6.03 1.96 2.13
C SER A 91 -4.56 2.15 2.42
N VAL A 92 -3.84 1.05 2.57
CA VAL A 92 -2.38 1.06 2.65
C VAL A 92 -1.80 0.33 1.44
N THR A 93 -0.62 0.76 1.01
CA THR A 93 0.18 0.05 0.02
C THR A 93 1.25 -0.73 0.76
N ALA A 94 1.38 -2.01 0.44
CA ALA A 94 2.34 -2.89 1.08
C ALA A 94 3.09 -3.75 0.07
N LEU A 95 4.27 -4.23 0.47
CA LEU A 95 5.04 -5.25 -0.25
C LEU A 95 5.05 -6.55 0.56
N PRO A 96 5.18 -7.73 -0.08
CA PRO A 96 5.35 -8.98 0.65
C PRO A 96 6.48 -8.90 1.69
N CYS A 97 6.28 -9.53 2.83
CA CYS A 97 7.28 -9.60 3.90
C CYS A 97 7.73 -11.06 4.06
N PRO A 98 9.04 -11.38 3.94
CA PRO A 98 10.14 -10.45 3.64
C PRO A 98 10.11 -9.89 2.21
N VAL A 99 10.74 -8.73 2.01
CA VAL A 99 10.83 -8.05 0.71
C VAL A 99 12.06 -8.57 -0.04
N GLU A 100 11.84 -9.50 -0.98
CA GLU A 100 12.88 -10.14 -1.78
C GLU A 100 13.50 -9.18 -2.83
N ILE A 101 14.56 -8.46 -2.47
CA ILE A 101 15.13 -7.40 -3.31
C ILE A 101 15.63 -7.90 -4.66
N ASN A 102 16.13 -9.14 -4.74
CA ASN A 102 16.71 -9.68 -5.97
C ASN A 102 15.65 -10.15 -6.98
N THR A 103 14.47 -10.56 -6.52
CA THR A 103 13.41 -11.11 -7.39
C THR A 103 12.22 -10.16 -7.57
N LEU A 104 12.06 -9.15 -6.71
CA LEU A 104 10.95 -8.22 -6.77
C LEU A 104 10.88 -7.49 -8.13
N PRO A 105 9.72 -7.39 -8.80
CA PRO A 105 9.60 -6.66 -10.05
C PRO A 105 10.03 -5.19 -9.95
N VAL A 106 10.61 -4.64 -11.02
CA VAL A 106 11.12 -3.25 -11.06
C VAL A 106 10.02 -2.22 -10.79
N ALA A 107 8.78 -2.51 -11.17
CA ALA A 107 7.64 -1.66 -10.86
C ALA A 107 7.34 -1.62 -9.35
N ALA A 108 7.51 -2.75 -8.65
CA ALA A 108 7.31 -2.86 -7.21
C ALA A 108 8.46 -2.25 -6.40
N LEU A 109 9.70 -2.28 -6.90
CA LEU A 109 10.85 -1.59 -6.27
C LEU A 109 10.61 -0.10 -6.02
N ARG A 110 9.85 0.57 -6.90
CA ARG A 110 9.55 2.00 -6.78
C ARG A 110 8.66 2.35 -5.59
N TRP A 111 7.99 1.35 -5.02
CA TRP A 111 7.14 1.53 -3.85
C TRP A 111 7.92 1.47 -2.55
N ILE A 112 9.18 1.02 -2.57
CA ILE A 112 10.05 1.10 -1.40
C ILE A 112 10.28 2.59 -1.06
N PRO A 113 10.06 3.02 0.20
CA PRO A 113 10.21 4.42 0.56
C PRO A 113 11.61 4.94 0.25
N GLY A 114 11.70 6.09 -0.42
CA GLY A 114 12.98 6.69 -0.84
C GLY A 114 13.53 6.18 -2.18
N ILE A 115 12.88 5.21 -2.84
CA ILE A 115 13.32 4.66 -4.13
C ILE A 115 12.47 5.19 -5.29
N GLY A 116 12.97 6.24 -5.93
CA GLY A 116 12.37 6.77 -7.17
C GLY A 116 12.67 5.93 -8.42
N LYS A 117 12.11 6.35 -9.56
CA LYS A 117 12.26 5.69 -10.88
C LYS A 117 13.71 5.42 -11.29
N LYS A 118 14.61 6.39 -11.06
CA LYS A 118 16.05 6.27 -11.41
C LYS A 118 16.75 5.23 -10.54
N ARG A 119 16.53 5.28 -9.22
CA ARG A 119 17.12 4.33 -8.25
C ARG A 119 16.61 2.91 -8.48
N ALA A 120 15.31 2.73 -8.74
CA ALA A 120 14.76 1.42 -9.06
C ALA A 120 15.42 0.78 -10.31
N GLY A 121 15.73 1.58 -11.34
CA GLY A 121 16.47 1.10 -12.52
C GLY A 121 17.91 0.72 -12.20
N ALA A 122 18.61 1.53 -11.40
CA ALA A 122 19.98 1.23 -10.97
C ALA A 122 20.06 -0.04 -10.11
N ILE A 123 19.09 -0.24 -9.22
CA ILE A 123 18.96 -1.46 -8.41
C ILE A 123 18.73 -2.66 -9.33
N ALA A 124 17.78 -2.58 -10.25
CA ALA A 124 17.49 -3.66 -11.18
C ALA A 124 18.71 -4.07 -12.03
N ALA A 125 19.52 -3.09 -12.45
CA ALA A 125 20.72 -3.34 -13.25
C ALA A 125 21.87 -3.99 -12.46
N ARG A 126 21.91 -3.83 -11.13
CA ARG A 126 23.00 -4.29 -10.27
C ARG A 126 22.67 -5.56 -9.47
N ARG A 127 21.43 -6.05 -9.53
CA ARG A 127 21.08 -7.35 -8.95
C ARG A 127 21.97 -8.48 -9.50
N PRO A 128 22.31 -9.50 -8.69
CA PRO A 128 21.89 -9.70 -7.31
C PRO A 128 22.73 -8.90 -6.29
N PHE A 129 22.13 -8.57 -5.16
CA PHE A 129 22.81 -8.03 -3.97
C PHE A 129 22.99 -9.15 -2.95
N GLU A 130 24.12 -9.16 -2.24
CA GLU A 130 24.40 -10.17 -1.20
C GLU A 130 24.15 -9.67 0.22
N SER A 131 24.00 -8.36 0.40
CA SER A 131 23.83 -7.76 1.72
C SER A 131 23.10 -6.42 1.69
N LEU A 132 22.51 -6.06 2.84
CA LEU A 132 21.90 -4.76 3.07
C LEU A 132 22.87 -3.60 2.79
N ALA A 133 24.13 -3.74 3.23
CA ALA A 133 25.15 -2.71 3.04
C ALA A 133 25.42 -2.42 1.56
N GLU A 134 25.39 -3.43 0.70
CA GLU A 134 25.55 -3.21 -0.74
C GLU A 134 24.34 -2.49 -1.34
N PHE A 135 23.13 -2.91 -0.96
CA PHE A 135 21.89 -2.28 -1.41
C PHE A 135 21.80 -0.80 -0.99
N GLN A 136 22.14 -0.49 0.26
CA GLN A 136 22.09 0.87 0.82
C GLN A 136 23.02 1.85 0.08
N ARG A 137 24.12 1.39 -0.52
CA ARG A 137 24.99 2.27 -1.35
C ARG A 137 24.25 2.89 -2.54
N ILE A 138 23.14 2.28 -2.98
CA ILE A 138 22.34 2.74 -4.12
C ILE A 138 21.01 3.32 -3.66
N ALA A 139 20.31 2.61 -2.76
CA ALA A 139 18.99 2.98 -2.30
C ALA A 139 19.01 4.08 -1.23
N GLY A 140 20.05 4.14 -0.41
CA GLY A 140 20.05 4.80 0.90
C GLY A 140 19.41 3.92 1.97
N GLU A 141 19.34 4.44 3.20
CA GLU A 141 18.59 3.81 4.30
C GLU A 141 17.09 3.90 4.03
N THR A 142 16.36 2.83 4.32
CA THR A 142 14.91 2.79 4.19
C THR A 142 14.23 2.37 5.50
N PRO A 143 12.98 2.80 5.75
CA PRO A 143 12.22 2.38 6.93
C PRO A 143 11.97 0.86 7.03
N ILE A 144 12.19 0.12 5.93
CA ILE A 144 11.91 -1.31 5.81
C ILE A 144 13.18 -2.17 5.77
N ASP A 145 14.36 -1.60 6.02
CA ASP A 145 15.66 -2.30 5.91
C ASP A 145 15.71 -3.62 6.70
N LYS A 146 14.99 -3.70 7.82
CA LYS A 146 14.93 -4.88 8.70
C LYS A 146 14.19 -6.09 8.11
N VAL A 147 13.35 -5.85 7.10
CA VAL A 147 12.53 -6.91 6.46
C VAL A 147 12.95 -7.17 5.01
N LEU A 148 14.06 -6.59 4.57
CA LEU A 148 14.64 -6.88 3.26
C LEU A 148 15.33 -8.25 3.28
N ALA A 149 15.12 -9.01 2.20
CA ALA A 149 15.81 -10.26 1.92
C ALA A 149 16.60 -10.15 0.62
N PHE A 150 17.75 -10.84 0.60
CA PHE A 150 18.77 -10.78 -0.45
C PHE A 150 19.13 -12.20 -0.88
#